data_AF-A0A954XDU6-F1
#
_entry.id   AF-A0A954XDU6-F1
#
_cell.length_a   1.000
_cell.length_b   1.000
_cell.length_c   1.000
_cell.angle_alpha   90.00
_cell.angle_beta   90.00
_cell.angle_gamma   90.00
#
_symmetry.space_group_name_H-M   'P 1'
#
loop_
_entity.id
_entity.type
_entity.pdbx_description
1 polymer ?
#
loop_
_entity_poly.entity_id
_entity_poly.type
_entity_poly.pdbx_seq_one_letter_code
_entity_poly.pdbx_strand_id
1 'polypeptide(L)'
;MTSFASCSDDYYVNLNLNTEMELPQGRESVLHFFEQFRKQYPTMRNFYARERGELVLEEDKDSGHYRWTSVEPKRICSGQVNPVVLEDAMKQHRLVLELAPYTLSVSPLDCESLNLMFGFDYTYRGNHNQ
;
A
#
# COMPACT_ATOMS: atom_id res chain seq x y z
N MET A 1 -5.75 24.73 3.32
CA MET A 1 -6.05 23.81 2.19
C MET A 1 -7.15 22.89 2.67
N THR A 2 -8.28 22.84 1.96
CA THR A 2 -9.36 21.89 2.23
C THR A 2 -8.82 20.47 2.08
N SER A 3 -9.10 19.60 3.06
CA SER A 3 -8.63 18.21 3.04
C SER A 3 -9.35 17.45 1.93
N PHE A 4 -8.65 16.62 1.18
CA PHE A 4 -9.24 15.73 0.18
C PHE A 4 -10.36 14.86 0.77
N ALA A 5 -10.22 14.44 2.02
CA ALA A 5 -11.22 13.69 2.77
C ALA A 5 -12.51 14.49 3.08
N SER A 6 -12.51 15.82 2.92
CA SER A 6 -13.72 16.63 3.11
C SER A 6 -14.57 16.75 1.85
N CYS A 7 -14.06 16.27 0.71
CA CYS A 7 -14.73 16.37 -0.58
C CYS A 7 -15.32 15.03 -1.05
N SER A 8 -14.86 13.89 -0.52
CA SER A 8 -15.29 12.54 -0.94
C SER A 8 -15.74 11.71 0.27
N ASP A 9 -16.51 10.64 0.02
CA ASP A 9 -16.95 9.72 1.08
C ASP A 9 -15.81 8.79 1.51
N ASP A 10 -15.09 8.24 0.53
CA ASP A 10 -13.82 7.56 0.75
C ASP A 10 -12.71 8.19 -0.11
N TYR A 11 -11.50 8.15 0.42
CA TYR A 11 -10.30 8.68 -0.20
C TYR A 11 -9.15 7.70 0.04
N TYR A 12 -8.44 7.30 -1.01
CA TYR A 12 -7.31 6.39 -0.85
C TYR A 12 -6.13 6.79 -1.72
N VAL A 13 -4.94 6.49 -1.22
CA VAL A 13 -3.67 6.76 -1.92
C VAL A 13 -2.91 5.45 -2.01
N ASN A 14 -2.60 5.05 -3.23
CA ASN A 14 -1.93 3.80 -3.53
C ASN A 14 -0.64 4.04 -4.33
N LEU A 15 0.41 3.32 -3.97
CA LEU A 15 1.67 3.22 -4.67
C LEU A 15 1.83 1.80 -5.18
N ASN A 16 2.12 1.65 -6.48
CA ASN A 16 2.54 0.38 -7.07
C ASN A 16 3.91 0.56 -7.73
N LEU A 17 4.92 -0.16 -7.23
CA LEU A 17 6.23 -0.29 -7.85
C LEU A 17 6.27 -1.61 -8.61
N ASN A 18 6.32 -1.56 -9.93
CA ASN A 18 6.38 -2.75 -10.79
C ASN A 18 7.83 -3.03 -11.21
N THR A 19 8.16 -4.31 -11.29
CA THR A 19 9.48 -4.81 -11.69
C THR A 19 9.41 -5.69 -12.93
N GLU A 20 10.43 -5.60 -13.78
CA GLU A 20 10.56 -6.43 -14.98
C GLU A 20 10.70 -7.92 -14.61
N MET A 21 11.58 -8.20 -13.63
CA MET A 21 11.84 -9.53 -13.08
C MET A 21 10.98 -9.83 -11.85
N GLU A 22 10.95 -11.12 -11.49
CA GLU A 22 10.28 -11.55 -10.27
C GLU A 22 11.07 -11.15 -9.03
N LEU A 23 10.37 -10.59 -8.04
CA LEU A 23 10.91 -10.24 -6.74
C LEU A 23 11.34 -11.50 -5.97
N PRO A 24 12.38 -11.40 -5.12
CA PRO A 24 12.80 -12.52 -4.28
C PRO A 24 11.68 -12.95 -3.33
N GLN A 25 11.14 -14.16 -3.53
CA GLN A 25 10.17 -14.77 -2.62
C GLN A 25 10.82 -15.57 -1.47
N GLY A 26 12.09 -15.29 -1.19
CA GLY A 26 12.79 -15.85 -0.04
C GLY A 26 12.04 -15.51 1.24
N ARG A 27 11.76 -16.51 2.07
CA ARG A 27 11.03 -16.29 3.35
C ARG A 27 11.70 -15.21 4.19
N GLU A 28 13.03 -15.21 4.27
CA GLU A 28 13.79 -14.26 5.09
C GLU A 28 13.72 -12.83 4.55
N SER A 29 13.93 -12.63 3.24
CA SER A 29 13.90 -11.31 2.61
C SER A 29 12.54 -10.65 2.76
N VAL A 30 11.47 -11.42 2.50
CA VAL A 30 10.11 -10.90 2.55
C VAL A 30 9.66 -10.65 3.99
N LEU A 31 9.94 -11.57 4.93
CA LEU A 31 9.63 -11.33 6.34
C LEU A 31 10.40 -10.12 6.88
N HIS A 32 11.67 -9.97 6.50
CA HIS A 32 12.46 -8.82 6.92
C HIS A 32 11.87 -7.49 6.43
N PHE A 33 11.41 -7.43 5.18
CA PHE A 33 10.69 -6.26 4.65
C PHE A 33 9.45 -5.92 5.51
N PHE A 34 8.57 -6.89 5.76
CA PHE A 34 7.36 -6.67 6.55
C PHE A 34 7.64 -6.35 8.02
N GLU A 35 8.70 -6.91 8.61
CA GLU A 35 9.12 -6.58 9.97
C GLU A 35 9.63 -5.15 10.12
N GLN A 36 10.41 -4.65 9.15
CA GLN A 36 10.80 -3.23 9.12
C GLN A 36 9.58 -2.32 8.98
N PHE A 37 8.62 -2.73 8.14
CA PHE A 37 7.37 -1.99 7.96
C PHE A 37 6.54 -1.93 9.26
N ARG A 38 6.37 -3.08 9.93
CA ARG A 38 5.64 -3.18 11.20
C ARG A 38 6.34 -2.43 12.34
N LYS A 39 7.66 -2.30 12.30
CA LYS A 39 8.42 -1.48 13.26
C LYS A 39 8.03 0.00 13.15
N GLN A 40 7.81 0.49 11.93
CA GLN A 40 7.35 1.86 11.68
C GLN A 40 5.85 2.02 11.95
N TYR A 41 5.05 1.00 11.63
CA TYR A 41 3.59 0.99 11.77
C TYR A 41 3.10 -0.22 12.60
N PRO A 42 3.19 -0.17 13.95
CA PRO A 42 2.88 -1.31 14.84
C PRO A 42 1.41 -1.77 14.84
N THR A 43 0.53 -0.97 14.26
CA THR A 43 -0.89 -1.24 14.04
C THR A 43 -1.14 -2.25 12.91
N MET A 44 -0.17 -2.44 12.01
CA MET A 44 -0.23 -3.44 10.94
C MET A 44 0.08 -4.83 11.48
N ARG A 45 -0.97 -5.58 11.81
CA ARG A 45 -0.86 -6.86 12.53
C ARG A 45 -1.29 -8.06 11.70
N ASN A 46 -2.07 -7.83 10.65
CA ASN A 46 -2.66 -8.89 9.85
C ASN A 46 -1.70 -9.23 8.71
N PHE A 47 -0.87 -10.25 8.92
CA PHE A 47 0.04 -10.79 7.90
C PHE A 47 -0.49 -12.12 7.39
N TYR A 48 -0.71 -12.22 6.07
CA TYR A 48 -1.21 -13.44 5.44
C TYR A 48 -0.79 -13.54 3.97
N ALA A 49 -0.83 -14.76 3.44
CA ALA A 49 -0.63 -15.01 2.02
C ALA A 49 -1.98 -15.08 1.31
N ARG A 50 -2.07 -14.50 0.11
CA ARG A 50 -3.18 -14.66 -0.84
C ARG A 50 -2.81 -15.68 -1.91
N GLU A 51 -3.78 -15.96 -2.78
CA GLU A 51 -3.56 -16.82 -3.94
C GLU A 51 -2.45 -16.24 -4.85
N ARG A 52 -1.74 -17.12 -5.59
CA ARG A 52 -0.67 -16.75 -6.54
C ARG A 52 0.61 -16.13 -5.93
N GLY A 53 0.87 -16.35 -4.64
CA GLY A 53 2.14 -15.96 -4.01
C GLY A 53 2.21 -14.48 -3.62
N GLU A 54 1.06 -13.82 -3.48
CA GLU A 54 0.97 -12.50 -2.88
C GLU A 54 1.06 -12.60 -1.35
N LEU A 55 1.90 -11.76 -0.75
CA LEU A 55 2.01 -11.62 0.70
C LEU A 55 1.51 -10.24 1.10
N VAL A 56 0.62 -10.18 2.08
CA VAL A 56 -0.07 -8.96 2.49
C VAL A 56 0.16 -8.70 3.97
N LEU A 57 0.43 -7.44 4.31
CA LEU A 57 0.42 -6.91 5.66
C LEU A 57 -0.56 -5.74 5.72
N GLU A 58 -1.58 -5.82 6.57
CA GLU A 58 -2.59 -4.76 6.72
C GLU A 58 -2.99 -4.49 8.19
N GLU A 59 -3.59 -3.32 8.40
CA GLU A 59 -4.27 -2.96 9.65
C GLU A 59 -5.67 -3.57 9.72
N ASP A 60 -6.33 -3.42 10.86
CA ASP A 60 -7.75 -3.68 11.00
C ASP A 60 -8.56 -2.64 10.20
N LYS A 61 -9.69 -3.06 9.62
CA LYS A 61 -10.55 -2.23 8.76
C LYS A 61 -11.72 -1.61 9.53
N ASP A 62 -11.92 -1.99 10.79
CA ASP A 62 -13.04 -1.55 11.63
C ASP A 62 -13.13 -0.02 11.79
N SER A 63 -12.00 0.69 11.75
CA SER A 63 -11.96 2.15 11.90
C SER A 63 -12.28 2.93 10.62
N GLY A 64 -12.42 2.29 9.46
CA GLY A 64 -12.58 2.96 8.15
C GLY A 64 -11.33 3.68 7.63
N HIS A 65 -10.32 3.87 8.49
CA HIS A 65 -8.98 4.33 8.17
C HIS A 65 -8.02 3.18 8.38
N TYR A 66 -7.34 2.73 7.33
CA TYR A 66 -6.43 1.61 7.43
C TYR A 66 -5.32 1.65 6.37
N ARG A 67 -4.19 1.05 6.72
CA ARG A 67 -3.01 0.91 5.85
C ARG A 67 -2.80 -0.54 5.46
N TRP A 68 -2.19 -0.72 4.30
CA TRP A 68 -1.77 -2.02 3.82
C TRP A 68 -0.53 -1.90 2.93
N THR A 69 0.23 -2.98 2.87
CA THR A 69 1.28 -3.17 1.88
C THR A 69 1.28 -4.64 1.46
N SER A 70 1.58 -4.90 0.19
CA SER A 70 1.74 -6.25 -0.32
C SER A 70 2.98 -6.39 -1.19
N VAL A 71 3.52 -7.60 -1.20
CA VAL A 71 4.60 -8.02 -2.08
C VAL A 71 4.04 -9.14 -2.94
N GLU A 72 4.02 -8.89 -4.24
CA GLU A 72 3.58 -9.81 -5.28
C GLU A 72 4.76 -10.25 -6.14
N PRO A 73 4.62 -11.26 -7.02
CA PRO A 73 5.75 -11.75 -7.81
C PRO A 73 6.49 -10.67 -8.58
N LYS A 74 5.82 -9.64 -9.11
CA LYS A 74 6.44 -8.58 -9.93
C LYS A 74 6.09 -7.16 -9.49
N ARG A 75 5.53 -7.00 -8.29
CA ARG A 75 5.17 -5.67 -7.81
C ARG A 75 5.16 -5.57 -6.29
N ILE A 76 5.46 -4.38 -5.81
CA ILE A 76 5.27 -3.99 -4.41
C ILE A 76 4.16 -2.95 -4.38
N CYS A 77 3.15 -3.22 -3.59
CA CYS A 77 2.00 -2.35 -3.42
C CYS A 77 1.99 -1.76 -2.01
N SER A 78 1.53 -0.53 -1.90
CA SER A 78 1.30 0.13 -0.63
C SER A 78 0.12 1.05 -0.76
N GLY A 79 -0.80 0.99 0.20
CA GLY A 79 -1.97 1.85 0.20
C GLY A 79 -2.34 2.31 1.59
N GLN A 80 -3.02 3.46 1.63
CA GLN A 80 -3.73 3.92 2.81
C GLN A 80 -5.11 4.41 2.41
N VAL A 81 -6.12 3.87 3.08
CA VAL A 81 -7.52 4.29 2.97
C VAL A 81 -7.81 5.31 4.05
N ASN A 82 -8.48 6.38 3.63
CA ASN A 82 -8.85 7.55 4.38
C ASN A 82 -7.70 8.10 5.25
N PRO A 83 -6.52 8.46 4.70
CA PRO A 83 -5.47 9.05 5.51
C PRO A 83 -5.95 10.35 6.19
N VAL A 84 -5.66 10.51 7.48
CA VAL A 84 -5.98 11.75 8.24
C VAL A 84 -5.28 12.95 7.61
N VAL A 85 -4.04 12.74 7.15
CA VAL A 85 -3.26 13.70 6.40
C VAL A 85 -2.57 12.96 5.25
N LEU A 86 -2.60 13.53 4.04
CA LEU A 86 -1.94 12.94 2.87
C LEU A 86 -0.46 12.60 3.14
N GLU A 87 0.24 13.43 3.91
CA GLU A 87 1.64 13.22 4.22
C GLU A 87 1.91 11.88 4.93
N ASP A 88 0.93 11.35 5.66
CA ASP A 88 1.08 10.05 6.33
C ASP A 88 1.10 8.88 5.34
N ALA A 89 0.27 8.94 4.29
CA ALA A 89 0.31 7.98 3.19
C ALA A 89 1.62 8.13 2.39
N MET A 90 2.07 9.37 2.14
CA MET A 90 3.33 9.61 1.45
C MET A 90 4.55 9.10 2.22
N LYS A 91 4.58 9.23 3.55
CA LYS A 91 5.64 8.63 4.39
C LYS A 91 5.68 7.11 4.25
N GLN A 92 4.52 6.46 4.22
CA GLN A 92 4.42 5.02 4.01
C GLN A 92 4.98 4.60 2.65
N HIS A 93 4.61 5.33 1.58
CA HIS A 93 5.11 5.08 0.23
C HIS A 93 6.62 5.30 0.11
N ARG A 94 7.17 6.34 0.75
CA ARG A 94 8.62 6.55 0.81
C ARG A 94 9.33 5.40 1.52
N LEU A 95 8.77 4.89 2.62
CA LEU A 95 9.33 3.74 3.33
C LEU A 95 9.43 2.50 2.42
N VAL A 96 8.42 2.24 1.59
CA VAL A 96 8.49 1.14 0.59
C VAL A 96 9.68 1.33 -0.34
N LEU A 97 9.83 2.53 -0.92
CA LEU A 97 10.90 2.84 -1.87
C LEU A 97 12.29 2.83 -1.22
N GLU A 98 12.37 3.16 0.07
CA GLU A 98 13.61 3.06 0.86
C GLU A 98 13.99 1.61 1.14
N LEU A 99 13.02 0.75 1.47
CA LEU A 99 13.28 -0.65 1.84
C LEU A 99 13.49 -1.56 0.62
N ALA A 100 12.75 -1.34 -0.46
CA ALA A 100 12.70 -2.24 -1.62
C ALA A 100 14.09 -2.64 -2.17
N PRO A 101 15.08 -1.73 -2.31
CA PRO A 101 16.41 -2.11 -2.80
C PRO A 101 17.17 -3.04 -1.87
N TYR A 102 17.06 -2.84 -0.56
CA TYR A 102 17.87 -3.56 0.44
C TYR A 102 17.24 -4.88 0.87
N THR A 103 15.91 -4.95 0.90
CA THR A 103 15.20 -6.14 1.39
C THR A 103 14.71 -7.04 0.26
N LEU A 104 14.37 -6.47 -0.91
CA LEU A 104 13.79 -7.20 -2.04
C LEU A 104 14.66 -7.10 -3.30
N SER A 105 15.92 -6.65 -3.17
CA SER A 105 16.89 -6.57 -4.26
C SER A 105 16.42 -5.76 -5.47
N VAL A 106 15.48 -4.82 -5.27
CA VAL A 106 14.97 -3.98 -6.36
C VAL A 106 16.04 -3.00 -6.81
N SER A 107 16.30 -2.98 -8.11
CA SER A 107 17.28 -2.07 -8.73
C SER A 107 16.57 -1.09 -9.67
N PRO A 108 17.08 0.14 -9.86
CA PRO A 108 16.61 1.02 -10.92
C PRO A 108 16.63 0.38 -12.33
N LEU A 109 17.49 -0.62 -12.56
CA LEU A 109 17.53 -1.38 -13.81
C LEU A 109 16.34 -2.31 -14.00
N ASP A 110 15.71 -2.74 -12.90
CA ASP A 110 14.58 -3.67 -12.88
C ASP A 110 13.24 -2.94 -12.69
N CYS A 111 13.28 -1.63 -12.44
CA CYS A 111 12.09 -0.81 -12.25
C CYS A 111 11.39 -0.56 -13.59
N GLU A 112 10.27 -1.23 -13.81
CA GLU A 112 9.42 -1.06 -15.01
C GLU A 112 8.61 0.24 -14.89
N SER A 113 7.90 0.41 -13.77
CA SER A 113 7.05 1.59 -13.55
C SER A 113 6.79 1.87 -12.08
N LEU A 114 6.60 3.16 -11.77
CA LEU A 114 6.15 3.62 -10.47
C LEU A 114 4.82 4.37 -10.64
N ASN A 115 3.76 3.81 -10.07
CA ASN A 115 2.42 4.39 -10.16
C ASN A 115 2.00 4.93 -8.79
N LEU A 116 1.62 6.21 -8.75
CA LEU A 116 0.97 6.81 -7.60
C LEU A 116 -0.46 7.17 -7.99
N MET A 117 -1.43 6.56 -7.32
CA MET A 117 -2.85 6.71 -7.61
C MET A 117 -3.56 7.35 -6.43
N PHE A 118 -4.36 8.36 -6.74
CA PHE A 118 -5.30 8.99 -5.82
C PHE A 118 -6.71 8.58 -6.23
N GLY A 119 -7.41 7.88 -5.35
CA GLY A 119 -8.79 7.45 -5.54
C GLY A 119 -9.74 8.21 -4.63
N PHE A 120 -10.93 8.50 -5.17
CA PHE A 120 -11.97 9.26 -4.49
C PHE A 120 -13.32 8.60 -4.83
N ASP A 121 -14.02 8.11 -3.81
CA ASP A 121 -15.35 7.55 -3.98
C ASP A 121 -16.40 8.58 -3.57
N TYR A 122 -17.41 8.74 -4.43
CA TYR A 122 -18.55 9.63 -4.21
C TYR A 122 -19.83 8.80 -4.24
N THR A 123 -20.41 8.59 -3.06
CA THR A 123 -21.66 7.87 -2.87
C THR A 123 -22.84 8.78 -3.21
N TYR A 124 -23.32 8.68 -4.44
CA TYR A 124 -24.50 9.41 -4.88
C TYR A 124 -25.77 8.57 -4.70
N ARG A 125 -26.73 9.03 -3.88
CA ARG A 125 -28.02 8.34 -3.60
C ARG A 125 -29.23 8.86 -4.41
N GLY A 126 -29.05 9.71 -5.42
CA GLY A 126 -30.15 10.45 -6.06
C GLY A 126 -30.58 10.00 -7.48
N ASN A 127 -31.45 8.99 -7.58
CA ASN A 127 -32.51 8.83 -8.61
C ASN A 127 -33.09 7.39 -8.61
N HIS A 128 -33.39 6.82 -7.44
CA HIS A 128 -34.47 5.83 -7.40
C HIS A 128 -35.77 6.63 -7.34
N ASN A 129 -36.34 6.93 -8.52
CA ASN A 129 -37.68 7.50 -8.64
C ASN A 129 -38.65 6.67 -7.77
N GLN A 130 -39.24 7.31 -6.77
CA GLN A 130 -40.54 6.92 -6.22
C GLN A 130 -41.64 7.59 -7.05
#